data_AF-A0A3C1H331-F1
#
_entry.id   AF-A0A3C1H331-F1
#
_cell.length_a   1.000
_cell.length_b   1.000
_cell.length_c   1.000
_cell.angle_alpha   90.00
_cell.angle_beta   90.00
_cell.angle_gamma   90.00
#
_symmetry.space_group_name_H-M   'P 1'
#
loop_
_entity.id
_entity.type
_entity.pdbx_description
1 polymer ?
#
loop_
_entity_poly.entity_id
_entity_poly.type
_entity_poly.pdbx_seq_one_letter_code
_entity_poly.pdbx_strand_id
1 'polypeptide(L)'
;MNVTDNEALIEAVGEDFLWNVVSAYVEADIPHIKEALMPIGYLDPDDIKKLSKAEVHQSDEFIVTGFTEKDGTLTVRFEMPAIIMAKSADESAFLRITTYCTGTAVIPDLHAYNWNALDFSRMHLPEILSYSHLVRNIHVSYEDTEADDLTALHW
;
A
#
# COMPACT_ATOMS: atom_id res chain seq x y z
N MET A 1 -2.73 -22.44 -0.65
CA MET A 1 -2.11 -22.24 0.69
C MET A 1 -2.55 -23.36 1.64
N ASN A 2 -1.89 -23.56 2.80
CA ASN A 2 -2.32 -24.50 3.84
C ASN A 2 -2.46 -23.78 5.19
N VAL A 3 -3.53 -23.01 5.30
CA VAL A 3 -3.87 -22.18 6.45
C VAL A 3 -4.78 -22.96 7.40
N THR A 4 -4.40 -23.03 8.68
CA THR A 4 -5.12 -23.79 9.73
C THR A 4 -5.75 -22.91 10.80
N ASP A 5 -5.32 -21.66 10.91
CA ASP A 5 -5.80 -20.65 11.86
C ASP A 5 -5.60 -19.24 11.26
N ASN A 6 -6.07 -18.20 11.96
CA ASN A 6 -5.99 -16.83 11.48
C ASN A 6 -4.56 -16.25 11.55
N GLU A 7 -3.66 -16.79 12.39
CA GLU A 7 -2.26 -16.36 12.39
C GLU A 7 -1.57 -16.81 11.10
N ALA A 8 -1.69 -18.09 10.75
CA ALA A 8 -1.21 -18.64 9.49
C ALA A 8 -1.89 -17.99 8.26
N LEU A 9 -3.14 -17.54 8.40
CA LEU A 9 -3.84 -16.82 7.33
C LEU A 9 -3.12 -15.51 7.03
N ILE A 10 -2.91 -14.72 8.08
CA ILE A 10 -2.34 -13.38 8.00
C ILE A 10 -0.91 -13.41 7.47
N GLU A 11 -0.10 -14.38 7.91
CA GLU A 11 1.23 -14.60 7.34
C GLU A 11 1.13 -14.88 5.82
N ALA A 12 0.26 -15.80 5.42
CA ALA A 12 0.13 -16.21 4.02
C ALA A 12 -0.45 -15.11 3.10
N VAL A 13 -1.35 -14.27 3.60
CA VAL A 13 -1.95 -13.19 2.80
C VAL A 13 -1.18 -11.87 2.88
N GLY A 14 -0.33 -11.68 3.89
CA GLY A 14 0.42 -10.46 4.11
C GLY A 14 1.31 -10.11 2.91
N GLU A 15 2.22 -11.03 2.57
CA GLU A 15 3.28 -10.81 1.58
C GLU A 15 2.77 -10.71 0.14
N ASP A 16 1.84 -11.59 -0.25
CA ASP A 16 1.44 -11.70 -1.66
C ASP A 16 0.09 -11.04 -1.97
N PHE A 17 -0.82 -10.89 -1.01
CA PHE A 17 -2.15 -10.35 -1.28
C PHE A 17 -2.32 -8.94 -0.72
N LEU A 18 -2.15 -8.75 0.58
CA LEU A 18 -2.33 -7.47 1.25
C LEU A 18 -1.31 -6.44 0.74
N TRP A 19 -0.04 -6.83 0.60
CA TRP A 19 0.97 -6.00 -0.05
C TRP A 19 0.51 -5.42 -1.39
N ASN A 20 0.05 -6.28 -2.30
CA ASN A 20 -0.35 -5.85 -3.65
C ASN A 20 -1.62 -4.98 -3.63
N VAL A 21 -2.61 -5.33 -2.80
CA VAL A 21 -3.85 -4.55 -2.69
C VAL A 21 -3.62 -3.19 -2.03
N VAL A 22 -2.81 -3.14 -0.96
CA VAL A 22 -2.45 -1.89 -0.27
C VAL A 22 -1.55 -1.02 -1.15
N SER A 23 -0.60 -1.60 -1.89
CA SER A 23 0.22 -0.86 -2.85
C SER A 23 -0.65 -0.19 -3.91
N ALA A 24 -1.57 -0.94 -4.53
CA ALA A 24 -2.51 -0.38 -5.51
C ALA A 24 -3.42 0.72 -4.91
N TYR A 25 -3.79 0.60 -3.63
CA TYR A 25 -4.50 1.66 -2.92
C TYR A 25 -3.64 2.91 -2.76
N VAL A 26 -2.39 2.77 -2.30
CA VAL A 26 -1.44 3.88 -2.11
C VAL A 26 -1.16 4.60 -3.43
N GLU A 27 -0.97 3.86 -4.52
CA GLU A 27 -0.75 4.44 -5.87
C GLU A 27 -1.93 5.31 -6.34
N ALA A 28 -3.15 4.96 -5.93
CA ALA A 28 -4.35 5.73 -6.23
C ALA A 28 -4.57 6.91 -5.27
N ASP A 29 -3.91 6.93 -4.11
CA ASP A 29 -4.16 7.88 -3.02
C ASP A 29 -3.36 9.20 -3.12
N ILE A 30 -3.38 9.76 -4.33
CA ILE A 30 -2.70 11.03 -4.65
C ILE A 30 -3.06 12.18 -3.69
N PRO A 31 -4.32 12.36 -3.24
CA PRO A 31 -4.66 13.45 -2.33
C PRO A 31 -3.89 13.39 -1.01
N HIS A 32 -3.87 12.24 -0.33
CA HIS A 32 -3.19 12.12 0.96
C HIS A 32 -1.66 12.09 0.81
N ILE A 33 -1.14 11.55 -0.30
CA ILE A 33 0.30 11.70 -0.64
C ILE A 33 0.67 13.18 -0.69
N LYS A 34 -0.13 14.02 -1.36
CA LYS A 34 0.12 15.47 -1.40
C LYS A 34 0.04 16.09 -0.01
N GLU A 35 -0.96 15.74 0.78
CA GLU A 35 -1.12 16.24 2.14
C GLU A 35 0.10 15.91 3.03
N ALA A 36 0.67 14.71 2.89
CA ALA A 36 1.87 14.30 3.60
C ALA A 36 3.14 15.05 3.16
N LEU A 37 3.23 15.45 1.90
CA LEU A 37 4.37 16.19 1.36
C LEU A 37 4.32 17.70 1.68
N MET A 38 3.13 18.29 1.81
CA MET A 38 2.97 19.74 2.00
C MET A 38 3.75 20.34 3.20
N PRO A 39 3.92 19.65 4.34
CA PRO A 39 4.74 20.13 5.45
C PRO A 39 6.26 20.12 5.18
N ILE A 40 6.74 19.44 4.13
CA ILE A 40 8.17 19.29 3.83
C ILE A 40 8.69 20.60 3.20
N GLY A 41 9.30 21.45 4.03
CA GLY A 41 9.58 22.85 3.69
C GLY A 41 10.61 23.12 2.59
N TYR A 42 11.30 22.10 2.08
CA TYR A 42 12.26 22.24 0.97
C TYR A 42 11.67 21.86 -0.40
N LEU A 43 10.45 21.32 -0.45
CA LEU A 43 9.74 21.02 -1.69
C LEU A 43 8.93 22.24 -2.15
N ASP A 44 8.81 22.45 -3.46
CA ASP A 44 7.92 23.47 -4.00
C ASP A 44 6.44 23.03 -3.88
N PRO A 45 5.58 23.76 -3.15
CA PRO A 45 4.16 23.43 -3.03
C PRO A 45 3.43 23.38 -4.37
N ASP A 46 3.86 24.13 -5.38
CA ASP A 46 3.22 24.11 -6.69
C ASP A 46 3.56 22.84 -7.48
N ASP A 47 4.73 22.24 -7.26
CA ASP A 47 5.09 20.94 -7.84
C ASP A 47 4.33 19.80 -7.17
N ILE A 48 4.17 19.84 -5.84
CA ILE A 48 3.34 18.90 -5.09
C ILE A 48 1.89 18.90 -5.63
N LYS A 49 1.31 20.08 -5.90
CA LYS A 49 -0.06 20.18 -6.42
C LYS A 49 -0.23 19.57 -7.81
N LYS A 50 0.81 19.54 -8.65
CA LYS A 50 0.78 18.98 -10.01
C LYS A 50 0.82 17.46 -10.04
N LEU A 51 1.23 16.79 -8.96
CA LEU A 51 1.30 15.34 -8.90
C LEU A 51 -0.06 14.72 -9.26
N SER A 52 -0.04 13.67 -10.08
CA SER A 52 -1.27 13.03 -10.57
C SER A 52 -1.17 11.53 -10.73
N LYS A 53 0.04 10.98 -10.59
CA LYS A 53 0.33 9.56 -10.67
C LYS A 53 1.35 9.21 -9.60
N ALA A 54 1.21 8.03 -9.03
CA ALA A 54 2.14 7.44 -8.09
C ALA A 54 2.33 5.97 -8.46
N GLU A 55 3.52 5.45 -8.21
CA GLU A 55 3.87 4.04 -8.39
C GLU A 55 4.72 3.61 -7.19
N VAL A 56 4.37 2.50 -6.55
CA VAL A 56 5.14 1.93 -5.44
C VAL A 56 6.24 1.07 -6.06
N HIS A 57 7.48 1.55 -6.05
CA HIS A 57 8.62 0.87 -6.71
C HIS A 57 9.30 -0.15 -5.80
N GLN A 58 9.27 0.07 -4.50
CA GLN A 58 9.94 -0.78 -3.54
C GLN A 58 9.26 -0.65 -2.17
N SER A 59 8.88 -1.78 -1.57
CA SER A 59 8.86 -1.91 -0.13
C SER A 59 9.74 -3.07 0.23
N ASP A 60 10.61 -2.86 1.21
CA ASP A 60 11.51 -3.91 1.66
C ASP A 60 10.73 -5.06 2.31
N GLU A 61 9.52 -4.79 2.83
CA GLU A 61 8.66 -5.77 3.49
C GLU A 61 7.22 -5.25 3.62
N PHE A 62 6.22 -6.14 3.70
CA PHE A 62 4.88 -5.78 4.20
C PHE A 62 4.69 -6.43 5.57
N ILE A 63 4.74 -5.62 6.62
CA ILE A 63 4.80 -6.11 8.00
C ILE A 63 3.40 -6.05 8.59
N VAL A 64 2.87 -7.20 8.98
CA VAL A 64 1.63 -7.23 9.77
C VAL A 64 1.98 -7.10 11.25
N THR A 65 1.59 -5.97 11.86
CA THR A 65 1.88 -5.66 13.27
C THR A 65 0.86 -6.24 14.24
N GLY A 66 -0.26 -6.73 13.72
CA GLY A 66 -1.24 -7.52 14.47
C GLY A 66 -2.61 -7.51 13.82
N PHE A 67 -3.54 -8.27 14.38
CA PHE A 67 -4.93 -8.28 13.92
C PHE A 67 -5.91 -8.43 15.08
N THR A 68 -7.16 -8.08 14.84
CA THR A 68 -8.27 -8.34 15.76
C THR A 68 -9.39 -9.04 15.02
N GLU A 69 -9.92 -10.10 15.64
CA GLU A 69 -11.02 -10.88 15.10
C GLU A 69 -12.36 -10.34 15.59
N LYS A 70 -13.29 -10.09 14.66
CA LYS A 70 -14.64 -9.68 15.00
C LYS A 70 -15.61 -10.01 13.87
N ASP A 71 -16.74 -10.61 14.21
CA ASP A 71 -17.90 -10.79 13.33
C ASP A 71 -17.55 -11.39 11.94
N GLY A 72 -16.69 -12.42 11.89
CA GLY A 72 -16.31 -13.09 10.64
C GLY A 72 -15.21 -12.37 9.86
N THR A 73 -14.55 -11.38 10.45
CA THR A 73 -13.52 -10.56 9.81
C THR A 73 -12.29 -10.38 10.67
N LEU A 74 -11.16 -10.12 10.02
CA LEU A 74 -9.90 -9.70 10.61
C LEU A 74 -9.66 -8.25 10.26
N THR A 75 -9.55 -7.39 11.27
CA THR A 75 -8.97 -6.06 11.10
C THR A 75 -7.47 -6.18 11.31
N VAL A 76 -6.72 -6.06 10.23
CA VAL A 76 -5.27 -6.21 10.15
C VAL A 76 -4.64 -4.83 10.29
N ARG A 77 -3.65 -4.71 11.17
CA ARG A 77 -2.75 -3.54 11.27
C ARG A 77 -1.46 -3.85 10.54
N PHE A 78 -0.97 -2.91 9.75
CA PHE A 78 0.23 -3.11 8.95
C PHE A 78 1.15 -1.90 8.95
N GLU A 79 2.41 -2.18 8.62
CA GLU A 79 3.44 -1.22 8.28
C GLU A 79 4.07 -1.63 6.94
N MET A 80 4.30 -0.64 6.10
CA MET A 80 4.76 -0.84 4.72
C MET A 80 5.75 0.28 4.36
N PRO A 81 7.05 0.10 4.64
CA PRO A 81 8.09 1.07 4.26
C PRO A 81 8.17 1.19 2.73
N ALA A 82 7.73 2.30 2.16
CA ALA A 82 7.52 2.43 0.73
C ALA A 82 8.43 3.50 0.09
N ILE A 83 8.94 3.18 -1.10
CA ILE A 83 9.45 4.14 -2.07
C ILE A 83 8.36 4.37 -3.11
N ILE A 84 7.81 5.58 -3.13
CA ILE A 84 6.75 5.99 -4.05
C ILE A 84 7.34 6.97 -5.07
N MET A 85 7.19 6.65 -6.35
CA MET A 85 7.56 7.53 -7.46
C MET A 85 6.32 8.32 -7.88
N ALA A 86 6.25 9.61 -7.54
CA ALA A 86 5.10 10.46 -7.81
C ALA A 86 5.41 11.50 -8.88
N LYS A 87 4.60 11.57 -9.93
CA LYS A 87 4.82 12.49 -11.05
C LYS A 87 3.59 13.26 -11.52
N SER A 88 3.82 14.43 -12.09
CA SER A 88 2.80 15.16 -12.85
C SER A 88 2.54 14.52 -14.21
N ALA A 89 1.38 14.82 -14.79
CA ALA A 89 0.99 14.25 -16.09
C ALA A 89 1.86 14.75 -17.25
N ASP A 90 2.41 15.96 -17.12
CA ASP A 90 3.32 16.61 -18.07
C ASP A 90 4.81 16.42 -17.73
N GLU A 91 5.10 15.61 -16.71
CA GLU A 91 6.45 15.31 -16.21
C GLU A 91 7.26 16.56 -15.76
N SER A 92 6.58 17.68 -15.53
CA SER A 92 7.16 18.90 -14.96
C SER A 92 7.48 18.83 -13.47
N ALA A 93 6.94 17.85 -12.76
CA ALA A 93 7.28 17.54 -11.37
C ALA A 93 7.47 16.03 -11.23
N PHE A 94 8.61 15.63 -10.65
CA PHE A 94 8.89 14.23 -10.35
C PHE A 94 9.57 14.07 -9.00
N LEU A 95 8.90 13.41 -8.06
CA LEU A 95 9.39 13.17 -6.71
C LEU A 95 9.60 11.68 -6.46
N ARG A 96 10.72 11.35 -5.83
CA ARG A 96 10.92 10.06 -5.16
C ARG A 96 10.62 10.26 -3.68
N ILE A 97 9.61 9.59 -3.18
CA ILE A 97 9.13 9.72 -1.80
C ILE A 97 9.54 8.47 -1.03
N THR A 98 10.19 8.65 0.11
CA THR A 98 10.48 7.59 1.07
C THR A 98 9.58 7.79 2.28
N THR A 99 8.78 6.80 2.66
CA THR A 99 7.79 6.95 3.74
C THR A 99 7.46 5.61 4.38
N TYR A 100 6.92 5.65 5.60
CA TYR A 100 6.30 4.51 6.26
C TYR A 100 4.79 4.58 6.10
N CYS A 101 4.22 3.72 5.26
CA CYS A 101 2.78 3.59 5.14
C CYS A 101 2.27 2.70 6.29
N THR A 102 1.65 3.29 7.31
CA THR A 102 1.02 2.57 8.41
C THR A 102 -0.49 2.53 8.19
N GLY A 103 -1.17 1.49 8.66
CA GLY A 103 -2.59 1.43 8.38
C GLY A 103 -3.36 0.24 8.90
N THR A 104 -4.61 0.19 8.46
CA THR A 104 -5.51 -0.92 8.71
C THR A 104 -6.22 -1.37 7.46
N ALA A 105 -6.44 -2.68 7.35
CA ALA A 105 -7.27 -3.28 6.31
C ALA A 105 -8.18 -4.36 6.93
N VAL A 106 -9.37 -4.54 6.39
CA VAL A 106 -10.32 -5.57 6.83
C VAL A 106 -10.43 -6.66 5.78
N ILE A 107 -10.24 -7.92 6.20
CA ILE A 107 -10.43 -9.11 5.36
C ILE A 107 -11.36 -10.12 6.05
N PRO A 108 -11.99 -11.05 5.32
CA PRO A 108 -12.67 -12.21 5.92
C PRO A 108 -11.71 -13.05 6.77
N ASP A 109 -12.21 -13.60 7.88
CA ASP A 109 -11.45 -14.60 8.64
C ASP A 109 -11.42 -15.97 7.93
N LEU A 110 -10.72 -16.94 8.53
CA LEU A 110 -10.58 -18.29 7.98
C LEU A 110 -11.91 -19.04 7.85
N HIS A 111 -12.91 -18.71 8.66
CA HIS A 111 -14.22 -19.37 8.66
C HIS A 111 -15.20 -18.71 7.69
N ALA A 112 -15.01 -17.43 7.39
CA ALA A 112 -15.85 -16.65 6.50
C ALA A 112 -15.49 -16.81 5.02
N TYR A 113 -14.26 -17.23 4.70
CA TYR A 113 -13.81 -17.41 3.32
C TYR A 113 -12.86 -18.61 3.14
N ASN A 114 -12.97 -19.30 2.00
CA ASN A 114 -12.11 -20.45 1.70
C ASN A 114 -10.75 -20.02 1.13
N TRP A 115 -9.88 -19.50 1.99
CA TRP A 115 -8.53 -19.04 1.62
C TRP A 115 -7.64 -20.14 1.07
N ASN A 116 -7.83 -21.39 1.51
CA ASN A 116 -7.04 -22.54 1.03
C ASN A 116 -7.27 -22.87 -0.46
N ALA A 117 -8.36 -22.37 -1.06
CA ALA A 117 -8.59 -22.47 -2.50
C ALA A 117 -7.75 -21.47 -3.33
N LEU A 118 -7.11 -20.50 -2.67
CA LEU A 118 -6.27 -19.49 -3.31
C LEU A 118 -4.78 -19.79 -3.06
N ASP A 119 -3.94 -19.34 -3.98
CA ASP A 119 -2.49 -19.44 -3.91
C ASP A 119 -1.86 -18.19 -4.53
N PHE A 120 -1.83 -17.11 -3.75
CA PHE A 120 -1.39 -15.79 -4.22
C PHE A 120 0.07 -15.77 -4.67
N SER A 121 0.93 -16.58 -4.03
CA SER A 121 2.35 -16.75 -4.39
C SER A 121 2.59 -17.22 -5.83
N ARG A 122 1.56 -17.83 -6.45
CA ARG A 122 1.61 -18.35 -7.83
C ARG A 122 0.77 -17.54 -8.81
N MET A 123 -0.01 -16.59 -8.32
CA MET A 123 -0.85 -15.72 -9.15
C MET A 123 -0.04 -14.55 -9.68
N HIS A 124 -0.38 -14.09 -10.88
CA HIS A 124 0.17 -12.83 -11.40
C HIS A 124 -0.63 -11.64 -10.86
N LEU A 125 -0.01 -10.46 -10.81
CA LEU A 125 -0.60 -9.26 -10.21
C LEU A 125 -2.05 -8.96 -10.64
N PRO A 126 -2.44 -9.02 -11.94
CA PRO A 126 -3.83 -8.76 -12.33
C PRO A 126 -4.84 -9.75 -11.73
N GLU A 127 -4.43 -11.00 -11.53
CA GLU A 127 -5.26 -12.03 -10.91
C GLU A 127 -5.40 -11.77 -9.41
N ILE A 128 -4.31 -11.45 -8.72
CA ILE A 128 -4.31 -11.04 -7.30
C ILE A 128 -5.27 -9.86 -7.10
N LEU A 129 -5.14 -8.81 -7.91
CA LEU A 129 -5.96 -7.60 -7.81
C LEU A 129 -7.44 -7.84 -8.13
N SER A 130 -7.79 -8.90 -8.86
CA SER A 130 -9.19 -9.28 -9.06
C SER A 130 -9.89 -9.68 -7.75
N TYR A 131 -9.13 -10.08 -6.74
CA TYR A 131 -9.59 -10.40 -5.38
C TYR A 131 -9.59 -9.20 -4.42
N SER A 132 -9.22 -7.98 -4.87
CA SER A 132 -9.19 -6.77 -4.04
C SER A 132 -10.51 -6.48 -3.30
N HIS A 133 -11.65 -6.94 -3.83
CA HIS A 133 -12.97 -6.86 -3.21
C HIS A 133 -13.07 -7.57 -1.83
N LEU A 134 -12.14 -8.48 -1.53
CA LEU A 134 -12.01 -9.13 -0.22
C LEU A 134 -11.39 -8.21 0.84
N VAL A 135 -10.67 -7.17 0.42
CA VAL A 135 -10.07 -6.18 1.32
C VAL A 135 -10.97 -4.95 1.39
N ARG A 136 -11.30 -4.51 2.59
CA ARG A 136 -12.22 -3.39 2.83
C ARG A 136 -11.67 -2.44 3.88
N ASN A 137 -12.23 -1.24 3.93
CA ASN A 137 -11.89 -0.21 4.92
C ASN A 137 -10.38 0.03 5.04
N ILE A 138 -9.69 0.04 3.89
CA ILE A 138 -8.27 0.35 3.86
C ILE A 138 -8.10 1.80 4.30
N HIS A 139 -7.30 1.98 5.33
CA HIS A 139 -6.85 3.28 5.79
C HIS A 139 -5.33 3.27 5.85
N VAL A 140 -4.71 4.26 5.23
CA VAL A 140 -3.26 4.44 5.21
C VAL A 140 -2.94 5.82 5.76
N SER A 141 -1.93 5.88 6.61
CA SER A 141 -1.24 7.09 7.04
C SER A 141 0.18 7.06 6.51
N TYR A 142 0.69 8.22 6.14
CA TYR A 142 2.04 8.41 5.61
C TYR A 142 2.90 9.02 6.71
N GLU A 143 3.77 8.21 7.30
CA GLU A 143 4.63 8.59 8.41
C GLU A 143 6.08 8.71 7.95
N ASP A 144 6.85 9.53 8.68
CA ASP A 144 8.28 9.78 8.45
C ASP A 144 8.61 10.00 6.96
N THR A 145 7.81 10.86 6.32
CA THR A 145 7.91 11.13 4.89
C THR A 145 9.07 12.07 4.57
N GLU A 146 9.96 11.60 3.71
CA GLU A 146 10.98 12.40 3.02
C GLU A 146 10.77 12.30 1.51
N ALA A 147 11.23 13.30 0.76
CA ALA A 147 11.21 13.23 -0.69
C ALA A 147 12.44 13.88 -1.33
N ASP A 148 12.83 13.32 -2.47
CA ASP A 148 13.86 13.85 -3.36
C ASP A 148 13.20 14.36 -4.64
N ASP A 149 13.55 15.57 -5.08
CA ASP A 149 13.15 16.08 -6.38
C ASP A 149 14.06 15.52 -7.48
N LEU A 150 13.47 14.76 -8.40
CA LEU A 150 14.15 14.12 -9.52
C LEU A 150 13.92 14.86 -10.84
N THR A 151 13.20 15.98 -10.84
CA THR A 151 12.85 16.74 -12.06
C THR A 151 14.10 17.15 -12.86
N ALA A 152 15.21 17.43 -12.18
CA ALA A 152 16.48 17.80 -12.81
C ALA A 152 17.28 16.63 -13.41
N LEU A 153 16.91 15.37 -13.11
CA LEU A 153 17.63 14.16 -13.55
C LEU A 153 17.06 13.55 -14.84
N HIS A 154 15.93 14.07 -15.34
CA HIS A 154 15.26 13.63 -16.57
C HIS A 154 15.53 14.58 -17.74
N TRP A 155 16.80 14.74 -18.13
CA TRP A 155 17.21 15.48 -19.34
C TRP A 155 17.94 14.55 -20.33
#